data_AF-A0A345E0W7-F1
#
_entry.id   AF-A0A345E0W7-F1
#
_cell.length_a   1.000
_cell.length_b   1.000
_cell.length_c   1.000
_cell.angle_alpha   90.00
_cell.angle_beta   90.00
_cell.angle_gamma   90.00
#
_symmetry.space_group_name_H-M   'P 1'
#
loop_
_entity.id
_entity.type
_entity.pdbx_description
1 polymer ?
#
loop_
_entity_poly.entity_id
_entity_poly.type
_entity_poly.pdbx_seq_one_letter_code
_entity_poly.pdbx_strand_id
1 'polypeptide(L)' 'MLRPLLQFGVPGGIELLIVLLITVLSLVVPLVVSVLIYRDAKGRGSRHALAWAVGAFLGSLVVWVLYYVVRDEVGSRSV' A
#
# COMPACT_ATOMS: atom_id res chain seq x y z
N MET A 1 -24.50 -17.24 -14.24
CA MET A 1 -23.12 -16.69 -14.18
C MET A 1 -23.21 -15.26 -13.62
N LEU A 2 -22.92 -15.06 -12.33
CA LEU A 2 -22.75 -13.70 -11.80
C LEU A 2 -21.39 -13.17 -12.28
N ARG A 3 -21.40 -12.17 -13.15
CA ARG A 3 -20.20 -11.40 -13.47
C ARG A 3 -19.94 -10.41 -12.33
N PRO A 4 -18.70 -10.23 -11.86
CA PRO A 4 -18.41 -9.20 -10.86
C PRO A 4 -18.82 -7.84 -11.43
N LEU A 5 -19.60 -7.07 -10.66
CA LEU A 5 -20.13 -5.76 -11.08
C LEU A 5 -19.05 -4.77 -11.53
N LEU A 6 -17.79 -5.01 -11.18
CA LEU A 6 -16.62 -4.18 -11.51
C LEU A 6 -16.13 -4.31 -12.97
N GLN A 7 -16.78 -5.12 -13.83
CA GLN A 7 -16.28 -5.42 -15.17
C GLN A 7 -17.20 -5.04 -16.34
N PHE A 8 -18.22 -4.20 -16.11
CA PHE A 8 -19.06 -3.68 -17.18
C PHE A 8 -18.81 -2.18 -17.42
N GLY A 9 -17.82 -1.84 -18.23
CA GLY A 9 -17.61 -0.47 -18.75
C GLY A 9 -16.27 0.20 -18.41
N VAL A 10 -16.07 1.41 -18.93
CA VAL A 10 -14.96 2.30 -18.55
C VAL A 10 -15.21 2.78 -17.12
N PRO A 11 -14.28 2.58 -16.16
CA PRO A 11 -14.44 3.07 -14.80
C PRO A 11 -14.59 4.59 -14.82
N GLY A 12 -15.71 5.11 -14.30
CA GLY A 12 -16.06 6.54 -14.48
C GLY A 12 -16.38 7.30 -13.19
N GLY A 13 -16.61 6.62 -12.06
CA GLY A 13 -17.13 7.25 -10.85
C GLY A 13 -16.49 6.74 -9.57
N ILE A 14 -17.30 6.12 -8.70
CA ILE A 14 -16.86 5.63 -7.37
C ILE A 14 -15.69 4.65 -7.46
N GLU A 15 -15.60 3.87 -8.52
CA GLU A 15 -14.51 2.92 -8.78
C GLU A 15 -13.16 3.65 -8.90
N LEU A 16 -13.12 4.79 -9.61
CA LEU A 16 -11.91 5.62 -9.71
C LEU A 16 -11.54 6.23 -8.36
N LEU A 17 -12.55 6.64 -7.56
CA LEU A 17 -12.29 7.13 -6.21
C LEU A 17 -11.69 6.05 -5.32
N ILE A 18 -12.19 4.82 -5.40
CA ILE A 18 -11.66 3.67 -4.65
C ILE A 18 -10.22 3.37 -5.09
N VAL A 19 -9.95 3.32 -6.41
CA VAL A 19 -8.60 3.10 -6.94
C VAL A 19 -7.65 4.21 -6.50
N LEU A 20 -8.10 5.47 -6.55
CA LEU A 20 -7.34 6.62 -6.07
C LEU A 20 -7.03 6.48 -4.59
N LEU A 21 -8.02 6.14 -3.76
CA LEU A 21 -7.85 5.98 -2.32
C LEU A 21 -6.84 4.88 -1.99
N ILE A 22 -6.96 3.72 -2.65
CA ILE A 22 -6.02 2.60 -2.50
C ILE A 22 -4.61 3.05 -2.90
N THR A 23 -4.47 3.77 -4.02
CA THR A 23 -3.18 4.27 -4.50
C THR A 23 -2.56 5.27 -3.52
N VAL A 24 -3.36 6.20 -2.99
CA VAL A 24 -2.90 7.19 -2.01
C VAL A 24 -2.43 6.50 -0.75
N LEU A 25 -3.24 5.61 -0.17
CA LEU A 25 -2.93 4.96 1.09
C LEU A 25 -1.80 3.94 0.98
N SER A 26 -1.70 3.22 -0.14
CA SER A 26 -0.76 2.11 -0.29
C SER A 26 0.57 2.53 -0.91
N LEU A 27 0.63 3.66 -1.62
CA LEU A 27 1.84 4.11 -2.31
C LEU A 27 2.25 5.51 -1.87
N VAL A 28 1.34 6.49 -2.00
CA VAL A 28 1.69 7.91 -1.77
C VAL A 28 2.04 8.16 -0.31
N VAL A 29 1.22 7.68 0.63
CA VAL A 29 1.44 7.85 2.07
C VAL A 29 2.77 7.20 2.50
N PRO A 30 3.05 5.91 2.20
CA PRO A 30 4.34 5.32 2.53
C PRO A 30 5.54 6.03 1.90
N LEU A 31 5.40 6.51 0.66
CA LEU A 31 6.45 7.28 0.00
C LEU A 31 6.74 8.60 0.73
N VAL A 32 5.69 9.35 1.10
CA VAL A 32 5.84 10.58 1.88
C VAL A 32 6.50 10.30 3.23
N VAL A 33 6.04 9.27 3.95
CA VAL A 33 6.64 8.86 5.23
C VAL A 33 8.11 8.48 5.07
N SER A 34 8.46 7.73 4.02
CA SER A 34 9.84 7.37 3.68
C SER A 34 10.72 8.60 3.46
N VAL A 35 10.22 9.61 2.75
CA VAL A 35 10.92 10.90 2.54
C VAL A 35 11.11 11.64 3.87
N LEU A 36 10.11 11.66 4.75
CA LEU A 36 10.22 12.29 6.06
C LEU A 36 11.28 11.59 6.93
N ILE A 37 11.28 10.27 6.94
CA ILE A 37 12.28 9.45 7.65
C ILE A 37 13.68 9.72 7.12
N TYR A 38 13.85 9.78 5.79
CA TYR A 38 15.14 10.13 5.18
C TYR A 38 15.64 11.51 5.66
N ARG A 39 14.76 12.52 5.63
CA ARG A 39 15.10 13.89 6.02
C ARG A 39 15.47 13.98 7.50
N ASP A 40 14.71 13.32 8.38
CA ASP A 40 15.03 13.24 9.81
C ASP A 40 16.37 12.53 10.04
N ALA A 41 16.57 11.35 9.46
CA ALA A 41 17.80 10.57 9.62
C ALA A 41 19.03 11.31 9.09
N LYS A 42 18.90 12.00 7.95
CA LYS A 42 19.98 12.82 7.39
C LYS A 42 20.28 14.04 8.26
N GLY A 43 19.25 14.70 8.80
CA GLY A 43 19.41 15.81 9.74
C GLY A 43 20.14 15.41 11.03
N ARG A 44 19.98 14.16 11.45
CA ARG A 44 20.69 13.57 12.61
C ARG A 44 22.08 13.00 12.30
N GLY A 45 22.58 13.15 11.06
CA GLY A 45 23.91 12.65 10.67
C GLY A 45 24.01 11.13 10.50
N SER A 46 22.90 10.43 10.29
CA SER A 46 22.91 8.98 10.10
C SER A 46 23.62 8.58 8.80
N ARG A 47 24.61 7.68 8.88
CA ARG A 47 25.27 7.05 7.72
C ARG A 47 24.32 6.16 6.92
N HIS A 48 23.18 5.76 7.50
CA HIS A 48 22.23 4.80 6.93
C HIS A 48 20.88 5.43 6.60
N ALA A 49 20.81 6.76 6.43
CA ALA A 49 19.55 7.47 6.17
C ALA A 49 18.74 6.88 5.00
N LEU A 50 19.43 6.43 3.93
CA LEU A 50 18.79 5.80 2.78
C LEU A 50 18.23 4.41 3.11
N ALA A 51 18.94 3.62 3.92
CA ALA A 51 18.46 2.30 4.34
C ALA A 51 17.18 2.41 5.19
N TRP A 52 17.11 3.41 6.07
CA TRP A 52 15.89 3.70 6.84
C TRP A 52 14.70 4.06 5.96
N ALA A 53 14.92 4.92 4.96
CA ALA A 53 13.88 5.34 4.03
C ALA A 53 13.35 4.18 3.19
N VAL A 54 14.27 3.39 2.61
CA VAL A 54 13.94 2.21 1.81
C VAL A 54 13.24 1.16 2.67
N GLY A 55 13.75 0.92 3.87
CA GLY A 55 13.14 -0.01 4.83
C GLY A 55 11.73 0.39 5.22
N ALA A 56 11.47 1.69 5.44
CA ALA A 56 10.13 2.17 5.74
C ALA A 56 9.15 1.97 4.56
N PHE A 57 9.59 2.25 3.33
CA PHE A 57 8.75 2.08 2.14
C PHE A 57 8.49 0.60 1.82
N LEU A 58 9.52 -0.23 1.83
CA LEU A 58 9.36 -1.67 1.58
C LEU A 58 8.63 -2.36 2.72
N GLY A 59 8.83 -1.92 3.97
CA GLY A 59 8.12 -2.42 5.14
C GLY A 59 6.61 -2.28 5.02
N SER A 60 6.10 -1.18 4.43
CA SER A 60 4.66 -1.06 4.17
C SER A 60 4.17 -2.04 3.10
N LEU A 61 4.98 -2.37 2.10
CA LEU A 61 4.63 -3.37 1.08
C LEU A 61 4.59 -4.79 1.64
N VAL A 62 5.47 -5.12 2.59
CA VAL A 62 5.52 -6.44 3.23
C VAL A 62 4.17 -6.82 3.84
N VAL A 63 3.49 -5.88 4.50
CA VAL A 63 2.15 -6.12 5.09
C VAL A 63 1.13 -6.54 4.03
N TRP A 64 1.13 -5.86 2.88
CA TRP A 64 0.23 -6.20 1.77
C TRP A 64 0.54 -7.55 1.14
N VAL A 65 1.82 -7.85 0.95
CA VAL A 65 2.27 -9.14 0.42
C VAL A 65 1.85 -10.26 1.36
N LEU A 66 2.10 -10.12 2.67
CA LEU A 66 1.70 -11.11 3.66
C LEU A 66 0.18 -11.30 3.69
N TYR A 67 -0.58 -10.20 3.69
CA TYR A 67 -2.04 -10.29 3.59
C TYR A 67 -2.45 -11.07 2.34
N TYR A 68 -1.89 -10.75 1.17
CA TYR A 68 -2.26 -11.43 -0.07
C TYR A 68 -1.87 -12.91 -0.11
N VAL A 69 -0.75 -13.29 0.50
CA VAL A 69 -0.29 -14.68 0.56
C VAL A 69 -1.09 -15.50 1.57
N VAL A 70 -1.35 -14.94 2.75
CA VAL A 70 -1.93 -15.66 3.90
C VAL A 70 -3.45 -15.51 3.97
N ARG A 71 -4.06 -14.54 3.27
CA ARG A 71 -5.52 -14.27 3.32
C ARG A 71 -6.40 -15.50 3.10
N ASP A 72 -5.95 -16.44 2.29
CA ASP A 72 -6.75 -17.62 1.91
C ASP A 72 -6.68 -18.71 3.00
N GLU A 73 -5.74 -18.62 3.94
CA GLU A 73 -5.65 -19.48 5.13
C GLU A 73 -6.68 -19.07 6.21
N VAL A 74 -7.13 -17.82 6.20
CA VAL A 74 -8.16 -17.31 7.11
C VAL A 74 -9.52 -17.59 6.48
N GLY A 75 -10.18 -18.66 6.94
CA GLY A 75 -11.35 -19.27 6.32
C GLY A 75 -12.41 -18.33 5.74
N SER A 76 -12.97 -18.73 4.60
CA SER A 76 -14.09 -18.05 3.92
C SER A 76 -15.22 -17.75 4.90
N ARG A 77 -15.66 -16.48 4.92
CA ARG A 77 -16.79 -15.97 5.72
C ARG A 77 -17.84 -17.05 5.94
N SER A 78 -18.06 -17.44 7.20
CA SER A 78 -19.25 -18.19 7.59
C SER A 78 -20.46 -17.34 7.21
N VAL A 79 -21.17 -17.78 6.17
CA VAL A 79 -22.45 -17.22 5.73
C VAL A 79 -23.49 -17.46 6.80
#